data_AF-A0A6C0LJZ1-F1
#
_entry.id   AF-A0A6C0LJZ1-F1
#
_cell.length_a   1.000
_cell.length_b   1.000
_cell.length_c   1.000
_cell.angle_alpha   90.00
_cell.angle_beta   90.00
_cell.angle_gamma   90.00
#
_symmetry.space_group_name_H-M   'P 1'
#
loop_
_entity.id
_entity.type
_entity.pdbx_description
1 polymer ?
#
loop_
_entity_poly.entity_id
_entity_poly.type
_entity_poly.pdbx_seq_one_letter_code
_entity_poly.pdbx_strand_id
1 'polypeptide(L)'
;MNNEINDIRDKKDFSKLSFSNFKKADVTKELIKSFKNSNYEAACYWTAELVCGGHFIELWECIILYMSKSIHIGNPKLPIYISSSINNFKNIIKEGNIDNELNLRNNIHIRKLFSEISTTLVVSNRKHSFADNKVSPCDFDVSNIGNKLKAPHVKYIKNVFKEGDNKEIYIALNELYYNISDARDSVMACYWIEWIVEFDILMRKGKKKITSERRSYVPVNNDDQLSIIWSIWDIFLDISNTHIDNKIIDALLNIFCLKYSKGIPKKRKYIMYFIVSLLTERVNYQTPLVSNMDLLNSVKDNTNIIYKEIKKNEIIPKENYLNANMKTSKEKSIEKMRILENVQLKPTFYSDS
;
A
#
# COMPACT_ATOMS: atom_id res chain seq x y z
N MET A 1 -27.33 9.42 -1.88
CA MET A 1 -28.04 9.12 -3.14
C MET A 1 -27.28 9.50 -4.41
N ASN A 2 -26.82 10.74 -4.67
CA ASN A 2 -26.22 11.06 -5.99
C ASN A 2 -24.79 10.51 -6.28
N ASN A 3 -24.12 9.87 -5.32
CA ASN A 3 -22.71 9.43 -5.43
C ASN A 3 -22.50 7.92 -5.25
N GLU A 4 -23.59 7.16 -5.15
CA GLU A 4 -23.54 5.70 -5.06
C GLU A 4 -23.28 5.11 -6.43
N ILE A 5 -22.35 4.16 -6.51
CA ILE A 5 -21.98 3.47 -7.74
C ILE A 5 -22.83 2.20 -7.84
N ASN A 6 -23.70 2.17 -8.86
CA ASN A 6 -24.69 1.13 -9.08
C ASN A 6 -24.37 0.37 -10.36
N ASP A 7 -23.25 -0.35 -10.32
CA ASP A 7 -22.71 -1.09 -11.47
C ASP A 7 -23.10 -2.57 -11.44
N ILE A 8 -23.50 -3.12 -12.59
CA ILE A 8 -23.92 -4.51 -12.76
C ILE A 8 -22.76 -5.51 -12.82
N ARG A 9 -21.54 -5.05 -13.10
CA ARG A 9 -20.37 -5.92 -13.27
C ARG A 9 -19.96 -6.55 -11.94
N ASP A 10 -19.50 -7.79 -12.02
CA ASP A 10 -19.06 -8.58 -10.88
C ASP A 10 -17.53 -8.55 -10.69
N LYS A 11 -17.04 -9.26 -9.68
CA LYS A 11 -15.60 -9.31 -9.36
C LYS A 11 -14.75 -9.90 -10.50
N LYS A 12 -15.31 -10.78 -11.35
CA LYS A 12 -14.59 -11.41 -12.46
C LYS A 12 -14.34 -10.42 -13.59
N ASP A 13 -15.30 -9.53 -13.84
CA ASP A 13 -15.19 -8.47 -14.85
C ASP A 13 -14.00 -7.53 -14.56
N PHE A 14 -13.70 -7.30 -13.29
CA PHE A 14 -12.58 -6.45 -12.87
C PHE A 14 -11.25 -7.20 -12.72
N SER A 15 -11.16 -8.51 -12.97
CA SER A 15 -9.95 -9.31 -12.72
C SER A 15 -8.65 -8.70 -13.29
N LYS A 16 -8.71 -8.13 -14.51
CA LYS A 16 -7.60 -7.46 -15.20
C LYS A 16 -7.83 -5.97 -15.46
N LEU A 17 -9.04 -5.48 -15.19
CA LEU A 17 -9.47 -4.14 -15.56
C LEU A 17 -9.89 -3.35 -14.32
N SER A 18 -9.67 -2.05 -14.35
CA SER A 18 -10.21 -1.13 -13.36
C SER A 18 -11.69 -0.82 -13.64
N PHE A 19 -12.31 -0.02 -12.76
CA PHE A 19 -13.72 0.34 -12.89
C PHE A 19 -14.06 0.97 -14.26
N SER A 20 -13.18 1.85 -14.73
CA SER A 20 -13.26 2.58 -15.99
C SER A 20 -12.59 1.84 -17.17
N ASN A 21 -12.40 0.52 -17.06
CA ASN A 21 -11.84 -0.38 -18.09
C ASN A 21 -10.36 -0.13 -18.47
N PHE A 22 -9.59 0.56 -17.64
CA PHE A 22 -8.13 0.61 -17.82
C PHE A 22 -7.49 -0.71 -17.38
N LYS A 23 -6.34 -1.07 -17.96
CA LYS A 23 -5.57 -2.22 -17.48
C LYS A 23 -5.13 -1.96 -16.04
N LYS A 24 -5.43 -2.90 -15.13
CA LYS A 24 -5.10 -2.78 -13.70
C LYS A 24 -3.62 -2.48 -13.46
N ALA A 25 -2.73 -3.14 -14.22
CA ALA A 25 -1.29 -2.91 -14.14
C ALA A 25 -0.91 -1.45 -14.47
N ASP A 26 -1.59 -0.82 -15.43
CA ASP A 26 -1.28 0.56 -15.82
C ASP A 26 -1.84 1.56 -14.80
N VAL A 27 -3.01 1.28 -14.22
CA VAL A 27 -3.55 2.06 -13.09
C VAL A 27 -2.59 2.05 -11.90
N THR A 28 -2.04 0.89 -11.52
CA THR A 28 -1.06 0.81 -10.42
C THR A 28 0.23 1.59 -10.70
N LYS A 29 0.68 1.62 -11.97
CA LYS A 29 1.86 2.43 -12.38
C LYS A 29 1.55 3.92 -12.29
N GLU A 30 0.40 4.35 -12.80
CA GLU A 30 -0.01 5.76 -12.76
C GLU A 30 -0.26 6.24 -11.33
N LEU A 31 -0.77 5.39 -10.43
CA LEU A 31 -0.88 5.71 -9.01
C LEU A 31 0.50 5.98 -8.38
N ILE A 32 1.45 5.05 -8.56
CA ILE A 32 2.83 5.23 -8.06
C ILE A 32 3.51 6.46 -8.66
N LYS A 33 3.28 6.72 -9.95
CA LYS A 33 3.79 7.92 -10.64
C LYS A 33 3.17 9.19 -10.07
N SER A 34 1.88 9.19 -9.77
CA SER A 34 1.18 10.33 -9.16
C SER A 34 1.75 10.64 -7.78
N PHE A 35 2.02 9.61 -6.97
CA PHE A 35 2.73 9.77 -5.70
C PHE A 35 4.11 10.40 -5.88
N LYS A 36 4.91 9.88 -6.82
CA LYS A 36 6.26 10.41 -7.13
C LYS A 36 6.25 11.84 -7.66
N ASN A 37 5.19 12.24 -8.36
CA ASN A 37 5.07 13.59 -8.91
C ASN A 37 4.39 14.55 -7.93
N SER A 38 4.08 14.10 -6.71
CA SER A 38 3.35 14.87 -5.71
C SER A 38 2.02 15.46 -6.23
N ASN A 39 1.36 14.75 -7.16
CA ASN A 39 0.08 15.15 -7.74
C ASN A 39 -1.05 14.47 -6.96
N TYR A 40 -1.68 15.21 -6.04
CA TYR A 40 -2.69 14.65 -5.13
C TYR A 40 -4.02 14.38 -5.84
N GLU A 41 -4.42 15.18 -6.83
CA GLU A 41 -5.66 14.97 -7.60
C GLU A 41 -5.58 13.65 -8.36
N ALA A 42 -4.48 13.44 -9.10
CA ALA A 42 -4.25 12.20 -9.86
C ALA A 42 -4.10 11.00 -8.92
N ALA A 43 -3.38 11.15 -7.80
CA ALA A 43 -3.23 10.08 -6.82
C ALA A 43 -4.58 9.67 -6.22
N CYS A 44 -5.44 10.62 -5.86
CA CYS A 44 -6.77 10.35 -5.34
C CYS A 44 -7.70 9.75 -6.41
N TYR A 45 -7.59 10.18 -7.67
CA TYR A 45 -8.32 9.59 -8.79
C TYR A 45 -7.97 8.11 -8.97
N TRP A 46 -6.68 7.77 -9.13
CA TRP A 46 -6.26 6.38 -9.33
C TRP A 46 -6.51 5.51 -8.10
N THR A 47 -6.45 6.10 -6.90
CA THR A 47 -6.86 5.43 -5.66
C THR A 47 -8.35 5.07 -5.69
N ALA A 48 -9.22 6.04 -5.99
CA ALA A 48 -10.66 5.82 -6.09
C ALA A 48 -11.01 4.82 -7.21
N GLU A 49 -10.31 4.86 -8.33
CA GLU A 49 -10.47 3.93 -9.45
C GLU A 49 -10.21 2.47 -9.03
N LEU A 50 -9.18 2.22 -8.22
CA LEU A 50 -8.91 0.91 -7.63
C LEU A 50 -9.96 0.51 -6.58
N VAL A 51 -10.41 1.44 -5.74
CA VAL A 51 -11.48 1.20 -4.76
C VAL A 51 -12.79 0.79 -5.45
N CYS A 52 -13.17 1.49 -6.53
CA CYS A 52 -14.39 1.21 -7.30
C CYS A 52 -14.39 -0.17 -7.97
N GLY A 53 -13.21 -0.63 -8.40
CA GLY A 53 -13.01 -1.97 -8.97
C GLY A 53 -12.75 -3.08 -7.93
N GLY A 54 -12.73 -2.76 -6.63
CA GLY A 54 -12.44 -3.72 -5.57
C GLY A 54 -10.96 -4.18 -5.49
N HIS A 55 -10.03 -3.43 -6.08
CA HIS A 55 -8.60 -3.77 -6.18
C HIS A 55 -7.81 -3.38 -4.93
N PHE A 56 -8.31 -3.75 -3.75
CA PHE A 56 -7.73 -3.35 -2.47
C PHE A 56 -6.34 -3.95 -2.23
N ILE A 57 -6.09 -5.17 -2.72
CA ILE A 57 -4.78 -5.81 -2.57
C ILE A 57 -3.73 -4.99 -3.33
N GLU A 58 -3.99 -4.68 -4.60
CA GLU A 58 -3.09 -3.87 -5.43
C GLU A 58 -2.89 -2.48 -4.85
N LEU A 59 -3.95 -1.85 -4.35
CA LEU A 59 -3.87 -0.54 -3.71
C LEU A 59 -2.97 -0.55 -2.47
N TRP A 60 -3.14 -1.51 -1.56
CA TRP A 60 -2.26 -1.67 -0.40
C TRP A 60 -0.81 -1.91 -0.79
N GLU A 61 -0.56 -2.69 -1.84
CA GLU A 61 0.81 -2.93 -2.32
C GLU A 61 1.45 -1.67 -2.92
N CYS A 62 0.67 -0.81 -3.60
CA CYS A 62 1.16 0.50 -4.04
C CYS A 62 1.53 1.40 -2.85
N ILE A 63 0.67 1.44 -1.82
CA ILE A 63 0.90 2.20 -0.58
C ILE A 63 2.18 1.72 0.12
N ILE A 64 2.29 0.41 0.35
CA ILE A 64 3.43 -0.22 1.04
C ILE A 64 4.73 0.03 0.26
N LEU A 65 4.70 -0.16 -1.06
CA LEU A 65 5.85 0.05 -1.92
C LEU A 65 6.33 1.50 -1.85
N TYR A 66 5.44 2.47 -2.02
CA TYR A 66 5.84 3.88 -2.05
C TYR A 66 6.34 4.35 -0.67
N MET A 67 5.62 3.98 0.39
CA MET A 67 6.01 4.26 1.77
C MET A 67 7.42 3.73 2.08
N SER A 68 7.68 2.45 1.79
CA SER A 68 8.95 1.82 2.16
C SER A 68 10.11 2.16 1.22
N LYS A 69 9.84 2.39 -0.07
CA LYS A 69 10.89 2.63 -1.07
C LYS A 69 11.32 4.08 -1.19
N SER A 70 10.37 5.03 -1.14
CA SER A 70 10.61 6.42 -1.53
C SER A 70 10.43 7.43 -0.39
N ILE A 71 9.61 7.11 0.62
CA ILE A 71 9.42 7.96 1.80
C ILE A 71 10.37 7.53 2.91
N HIS A 72 10.24 6.30 3.38
CA HIS A 72 11.02 5.67 4.44
C HIS A 72 11.29 6.60 5.64
N ILE A 73 12.54 6.78 6.09
CA ILE A 73 12.91 7.65 7.20
C ILE A 73 12.64 9.15 6.93
N GLY A 74 12.19 9.51 5.72
CA GLY A 74 11.61 10.83 5.44
C GLY A 74 10.32 11.09 6.23
N ASN A 75 9.56 10.05 6.59
CA ASN A 75 8.43 10.13 7.51
C ASN A 75 8.42 8.88 8.41
N PRO A 76 9.24 8.85 9.48
CA PRO A 76 9.50 7.63 10.26
C PRO A 76 8.25 7.11 10.99
N LYS A 77 7.27 7.96 11.26
CA LYS A 77 6.00 7.59 11.93
C LYS A 77 4.92 7.09 10.97
N LEU A 78 5.14 7.17 9.65
CA LEU A 78 4.18 6.74 8.64
C LEU A 78 3.78 5.26 8.74
N PRO A 79 4.69 4.30 9.02
CA PRO A 79 4.31 2.90 9.19
C PRO A 79 3.31 2.67 10.32
N ILE A 80 3.43 3.42 11.43
CA ILE A 80 2.50 3.32 12.56
C ILE A 80 1.08 3.69 12.10
N TYR A 81 0.96 4.81 11.38
CA TYR A 81 -0.31 5.24 10.79
C TYR A 81 -0.85 4.22 9.78
N ILE A 82 -0.03 3.75 8.84
CA ILE A 82 -0.47 2.78 7.82
C ILE A 82 -0.91 1.46 8.45
N SER A 83 -0.18 0.96 9.46
CA SER A 83 -0.57 -0.25 10.21
C SER A 83 -1.93 -0.07 10.92
N SER A 84 -2.13 1.08 11.57
CA SER A 84 -3.42 1.44 12.19
C SER A 84 -4.54 1.51 11.14
N SER A 85 -4.28 2.11 9.97
CA SER A 85 -5.23 2.22 8.87
C SER A 85 -5.60 0.87 8.26
N ILE A 86 -4.66 -0.07 8.18
CA ILE A 86 -4.94 -1.45 7.78
C ILE A 86 -5.88 -2.13 8.79
N ASN A 87 -5.68 -1.91 10.08
CA ASN A 87 -6.56 -2.48 11.11
C ASN A 87 -7.96 -1.86 11.05
N ASN A 88 -8.06 -0.54 10.84
CA ASN A 88 -9.34 0.13 10.62
C ASN A 88 -10.08 -0.45 9.39
N PHE A 89 -9.37 -0.63 8.27
CA PHE A 89 -9.91 -1.27 7.07
C PHE A 89 -10.43 -2.69 7.35
N LYS A 90 -9.67 -3.51 8.08
CA LYS A 90 -10.09 -4.87 8.47
C LYS A 90 -11.35 -4.84 9.35
N ASN A 91 -11.46 -3.88 10.26
CA ASN A 91 -12.63 -3.74 11.13
C ASN A 91 -13.88 -3.36 10.34
N ILE A 92 -13.78 -2.39 9.41
CA ILE A 92 -14.89 -2.00 8.53
C ILE A 92 -15.42 -3.20 7.72
N ILE A 93 -14.52 -4.04 7.22
CA ILE A 93 -14.92 -5.27 6.49
C ILE A 93 -15.68 -6.24 7.40
N LYS A 94 -15.18 -6.47 8.62
CA LYS A 94 -15.80 -7.38 9.59
C LYS A 94 -17.17 -6.89 10.04
N GLU A 95 -17.27 -5.62 10.43
CA GLU A 95 -18.51 -5.03 10.94
C GLU A 95 -19.61 -4.97 9.87
N GLY A 96 -19.25 -4.75 8.62
CA GLY A 96 -20.22 -4.65 7.53
C GLY A 96 -20.79 -5.99 7.04
N ASN A 97 -20.33 -7.15 7.54
CA ASN A 97 -20.63 -8.48 6.98
C ASN A 97 -20.50 -8.49 5.45
N ILE A 98 -19.44 -7.85 4.93
CA ILE A 98 -19.31 -7.59 3.51
C ILE A 98 -18.75 -8.85 2.83
N ASP A 99 -19.65 -9.71 2.36
CA ASP A 99 -19.29 -10.88 1.55
C ASP A 99 -18.75 -10.48 0.16
N ASN A 100 -19.02 -9.25 -0.27
CA ASN A 100 -18.58 -8.72 -1.55
C ASN A 100 -17.76 -7.43 -1.40
N GLU A 101 -16.44 -7.55 -1.56
CA GLU A 101 -15.49 -6.42 -1.52
C GLU A 101 -15.89 -5.25 -2.43
N LEU A 102 -16.62 -5.47 -3.53
CA LEU A 102 -17.08 -4.38 -4.41
C LEU A 102 -18.02 -3.41 -3.68
N ASN A 103 -18.78 -3.86 -2.69
CA ASN A 103 -19.72 -3.01 -1.94
C ASN A 103 -18.98 -1.93 -1.14
N LEU A 104 -17.71 -2.15 -0.79
CA LEU A 104 -16.87 -1.18 -0.08
C LEU A 104 -16.70 0.13 -0.87
N ARG A 105 -16.88 0.11 -2.19
CA ARG A 105 -16.81 1.33 -3.01
C ARG A 105 -17.85 2.37 -2.65
N ASN A 106 -18.95 1.99 -2.00
CA ASN A 106 -20.01 2.91 -1.54
C ASN A 106 -19.91 3.23 -0.05
N ASN A 107 -18.96 2.65 0.68
CA ASN A 107 -18.73 2.95 2.08
C ASN A 107 -17.93 4.26 2.23
N ILE A 108 -18.54 5.29 2.81
CA ILE A 108 -17.91 6.62 2.95
C ILE A 108 -16.63 6.58 3.80
N HIS A 109 -16.55 5.71 4.80
CA HIS A 109 -15.35 5.56 5.63
C HIS A 109 -14.20 4.96 4.82
N ILE A 110 -14.46 4.01 3.92
CA ILE A 110 -13.46 3.47 2.99
C ILE A 110 -12.96 4.54 2.02
N ARG A 111 -13.89 5.31 1.42
CA ARG A 111 -13.53 6.40 0.50
C ARG A 111 -12.63 7.42 1.19
N LYS A 112 -13.02 7.87 2.39
CA LYS A 112 -12.25 8.84 3.19
C LYS A 112 -10.90 8.28 3.64
N LEU A 113 -10.86 7.02 4.09
CA LEU A 113 -9.63 6.35 4.52
C LEU A 113 -8.58 6.33 3.42
N PHE A 114 -8.94 5.85 2.23
CA PHE A 114 -7.97 5.76 1.13
C PHE A 114 -7.61 7.11 0.53
N SER A 115 -8.52 8.09 0.49
CA SER A 115 -8.16 9.46 0.10
C SER A 115 -7.20 10.10 1.11
N GLU A 116 -7.38 9.86 2.41
CA GLU A 116 -6.50 10.37 3.46
C GLU A 116 -5.09 9.75 3.35
N ILE A 117 -5.00 8.43 3.17
CA ILE A 117 -3.72 7.74 2.97
C ILE A 117 -3.03 8.26 1.71
N SER A 118 -3.75 8.34 0.59
CA SER A 118 -3.21 8.81 -0.69
C SER A 118 -2.60 10.22 -0.56
N THR A 119 -3.35 11.16 0.03
CA THR A 119 -2.86 12.54 0.26
C THR A 119 -1.69 12.56 1.23
N THR A 120 -1.73 11.78 2.30
CA THR A 120 -0.62 11.68 3.28
C THR A 120 0.67 11.20 2.61
N LEU A 121 0.59 10.22 1.71
CA LEU A 121 1.74 9.77 0.92
C LEU A 121 2.29 10.87 0.01
N VAL A 122 1.41 11.62 -0.66
CA VAL A 122 1.79 12.70 -1.59
C VAL A 122 2.53 13.84 -0.89
N VAL A 123 2.07 14.23 0.30
CA VAL A 123 2.64 15.36 1.07
C VAL A 123 3.79 14.95 1.99
N SER A 124 4.08 13.66 2.13
CA SER A 124 5.18 13.16 2.97
C SER A 124 6.54 13.54 2.39
N ASN A 125 7.46 13.91 3.29
CA ASN A 125 8.86 14.14 2.92
C ASN A 125 9.47 12.87 2.32
N ARG A 126 10.15 13.02 1.19
CA ARG A 126 10.77 11.93 0.46
C ARG A 126 12.26 11.88 0.73
N LYS A 127 12.82 10.72 0.46
CA LYS A 127 14.26 10.48 0.46
C LYS A 127 14.65 9.86 -0.87
N HIS A 128 15.96 9.70 -1.10
CA HIS A 128 16.42 8.95 -2.25
C HIS A 128 15.82 7.55 -2.21
N SER A 129 15.20 7.16 -3.33
CA SER A 129 14.53 5.87 -3.40
C SER A 129 15.55 4.76 -3.36
N PHE A 130 15.28 3.71 -2.58
CA PHE A 130 16.14 2.54 -2.57
C PHE A 130 16.26 1.92 -3.97
N ALA A 131 17.46 1.48 -4.31
CA ALA A 131 17.74 0.70 -5.50
C ALA A 131 17.75 -0.80 -5.16
N ASP A 132 17.58 -1.64 -6.17
CA ASP A 132 17.80 -3.08 -6.00
C ASP A 132 19.31 -3.37 -5.91
N ASN A 133 19.75 -3.95 -4.80
CA ASN A 133 21.11 -4.48 -4.71
C ASN A 133 21.13 -5.87 -5.36
N LYS A 134 21.82 -5.98 -6.51
CA LYS A 134 21.96 -7.27 -7.18
C LYS A 134 23.01 -8.12 -6.45
N VAL A 135 22.62 -9.34 -6.09
CA VAL A 135 23.54 -10.37 -5.59
C VAL A 135 23.99 -11.22 -6.76
N SER A 136 25.30 -11.40 -6.93
CA SER A 136 25.83 -12.24 -8.00
C SER A 136 25.59 -13.71 -7.66
N PRO A 137 25.22 -14.59 -8.61
CA PRO A 137 25.10 -16.02 -8.34
C PRO A 137 26.38 -16.67 -7.78
N CYS A 138 27.57 -16.14 -8.11
CA CYS A 138 28.83 -16.64 -7.54
C CYS A 138 28.97 -16.31 -6.05
N ASP A 139 28.24 -15.33 -5.53
CA ASP A 139 28.31 -14.90 -4.13
C ASP A 139 27.68 -15.92 -3.17
N PHE A 140 26.97 -16.93 -3.67
CA PHE A 140 26.46 -18.03 -2.82
C PHE A 140 27.53 -19.07 -2.49
N ASP A 141 28.69 -18.99 -3.16
CA ASP A 141 29.89 -19.72 -2.77
C ASP A 141 30.74 -18.84 -1.85
N VAL A 142 30.96 -19.32 -0.63
CA VAL A 142 31.70 -18.58 0.43
C VAL A 142 33.12 -18.23 0.00
N SER A 143 33.73 -19.02 -0.90
CA SER A 143 35.07 -18.72 -1.43
C SER A 143 35.13 -17.43 -2.26
N ASN A 144 34.00 -16.98 -2.82
CA ASN A 144 33.92 -15.81 -3.70
C ASN A 144 33.51 -14.51 -2.99
N ILE A 145 33.09 -14.57 -1.72
CA ILE A 145 32.58 -13.40 -0.98
C ILE A 145 33.56 -12.83 0.03
N GLY A 146 34.79 -13.32 0.11
CA GLY A 146 35.76 -12.92 1.12
C GLY A 146 36.00 -11.41 1.21
N ASN A 147 35.95 -10.69 0.08
CA ASN A 147 36.10 -9.23 0.04
C ASN A 147 34.91 -8.45 0.64
N LYS A 148 33.73 -9.08 0.72
CA LYS A 148 32.49 -8.54 1.29
C LYS A 148 32.32 -8.84 2.77
N LEU A 149 33.11 -9.76 3.32
CA LEU A 149 33.16 -10.04 4.75
C LEU A 149 33.94 -8.94 5.47
N LYS A 150 33.26 -8.13 6.28
CA LYS A 150 33.83 -6.98 6.98
C LYS A 150 33.78 -7.11 8.49
N ALA A 151 32.97 -8.01 9.03
CA ALA A 151 32.88 -8.19 10.47
C ALA A 151 34.21 -8.72 11.02
N PRO A 152 34.77 -8.13 12.09
CA PRO A 152 36.03 -8.58 12.68
C PRO A 152 35.94 -9.99 13.29
N HIS A 153 34.73 -10.46 13.58
CA HIS A 153 34.49 -11.78 14.15
C HIS A 153 33.04 -12.25 13.93
N VAL A 154 32.80 -13.53 14.17
CA VAL A 154 31.51 -14.22 13.97
C VAL A 154 30.58 -14.22 15.21
N LYS A 155 30.83 -13.33 16.18
CA LYS A 155 30.11 -13.29 17.46
C LYS A 155 28.95 -12.29 17.51
N TYR A 156 28.74 -11.47 16.48
CA TYR A 156 27.68 -10.45 16.48
C TYR A 156 26.29 -11.07 16.62
N ILE A 157 26.02 -12.15 15.89
CA ILE A 157 24.70 -12.78 15.86
C ILE A 157 24.43 -13.72 17.05
N LYS A 158 25.37 -13.88 17.99
CA LYS A 158 25.33 -14.96 19.01
C LYS A 158 24.06 -14.93 19.88
N ASN A 159 23.55 -13.75 20.22
CA ASN A 159 22.37 -13.60 21.08
C ASN A 159 21.06 -13.85 20.33
N VAL A 160 21.10 -13.78 19.00
CA VAL A 160 19.93 -13.84 18.12
C VAL A 160 19.82 -15.20 17.42
N PHE A 161 20.95 -15.80 17.04
CA PHE A 161 20.99 -17.08 16.35
C PHE A 161 20.65 -18.23 17.30
N LYS A 162 19.61 -18.98 16.97
CA LYS A 162 19.11 -20.08 17.80
C LYS A 162 19.66 -21.43 17.35
N GLU A 163 19.60 -22.44 18.21
CA GLU A 163 20.18 -23.76 17.91
C GLU A 163 19.53 -24.43 16.69
N GLY A 164 18.21 -24.25 16.51
CA GLY A 164 17.47 -24.78 15.37
C GLY A 164 17.64 -23.98 14.06
N ASP A 165 18.45 -22.92 14.05
CA ASP A 165 18.62 -22.09 12.85
C ASP A 165 19.55 -22.71 11.82
N ASN A 166 19.27 -22.43 10.54
CA ASN A 166 20.08 -22.94 9.45
C ASN A 166 21.49 -22.30 9.49
N LYS A 167 22.52 -23.13 9.65
CA LYS A 167 23.91 -22.68 9.75
C LYS A 167 24.46 -22.05 8.46
N GLU A 168 23.87 -22.35 7.29
CA GLU A 168 24.31 -21.81 5.99
C GLU A 168 24.14 -20.28 5.89
N ILE A 169 23.23 -19.68 6.67
CA ILE A 169 23.02 -18.23 6.70
C ILE A 169 23.75 -17.53 7.84
N TYR A 170 24.49 -18.25 8.69
CA TYR A 170 25.10 -17.70 9.90
C TYR A 170 26.05 -16.53 9.58
N ILE A 171 26.94 -16.70 8.60
CA ILE A 171 27.90 -15.67 8.21
C ILE A 171 27.18 -14.43 7.66
N ALA A 172 26.18 -14.62 6.79
CA ALA A 172 25.40 -13.52 6.23
C ALA A 172 24.64 -12.74 7.31
N LEU A 173 24.05 -13.43 8.30
CA LEU A 173 23.39 -12.79 9.44
C LEU A 173 24.38 -12.04 10.35
N ASN A 174 25.56 -12.61 10.60
CA ASN A 174 26.60 -11.95 11.39
C ASN A 174 27.11 -10.68 10.71
N GLU A 175 27.35 -10.73 9.40
CA GLU A 175 27.71 -9.55 8.61
C GLU A 175 26.58 -8.52 8.58
N LEU A 176 25.33 -8.95 8.41
CA LEU A 176 24.18 -8.06 8.47
C LEU A 176 24.11 -7.32 9.81
N TYR A 177 24.24 -8.05 10.93
CA TYR A 177 24.25 -7.46 12.27
C TYR A 177 25.35 -6.41 12.39
N TYR A 178 26.60 -6.77 12.06
CA TYR A 178 27.75 -5.87 12.13
C TYR A 178 27.55 -4.59 11.30
N ASN A 179 27.03 -4.73 10.08
CA ASN A 179 26.80 -3.60 9.19
C ASN A 179 25.71 -2.65 9.72
N ILE A 180 24.75 -3.14 10.50
CA ILE A 180 23.74 -2.30 11.14
C ILE A 180 24.28 -1.68 12.44
N SER A 181 24.94 -2.46 13.30
CA SER A 181 25.31 -2.02 14.65
C SER A 181 26.55 -1.13 14.68
N ASP A 182 27.68 -1.64 14.17
CA ASP A 182 29.01 -1.07 14.41
C ASP A 182 29.46 -0.27 13.19
N ALA A 183 29.44 -0.87 12.01
CA ALA A 183 29.91 -0.22 10.79
C ALA A 183 28.93 0.85 10.30
N ARG A 184 27.63 0.71 10.62
CA ARG A 184 26.54 1.55 10.13
C ARG A 184 26.54 1.73 8.60
N ASP A 185 26.93 0.67 7.89
CA ASP A 185 26.95 0.60 6.44
C ASP A 185 25.60 0.07 5.94
N SER A 186 24.69 0.99 5.64
CA SER A 186 23.34 0.66 5.16
C SER A 186 23.34 -0.07 3.82
N VAL A 187 24.34 0.18 2.96
CA VAL A 187 24.45 -0.44 1.63
C VAL A 187 24.80 -1.90 1.78
N MET A 188 25.82 -2.22 2.58
CA MET A 188 26.20 -3.60 2.85
C MET A 188 25.15 -4.35 3.67
N ALA A 189 24.49 -3.71 4.63
CA ALA A 189 23.36 -4.30 5.33
C ALA A 189 22.22 -4.69 4.35
N CYS A 190 21.85 -3.80 3.43
CA CYS A 190 20.85 -4.09 2.41
C CYS A 190 21.31 -5.21 1.44
N TYR A 191 22.59 -5.27 1.10
CA TYR A 191 23.16 -6.38 0.31
C TYR A 191 22.98 -7.73 1.02
N TRP A 192 23.28 -7.83 2.32
CA TRP A 192 23.12 -9.09 3.06
C TRP A 192 21.67 -9.52 3.21
N ILE A 193 20.73 -8.57 3.31
CA ILE A 193 19.29 -8.86 3.23
C ILE A 193 18.93 -9.50 1.88
N GLU A 194 19.39 -8.93 0.76
CA GLU A 194 19.16 -9.54 -0.57
C GLU A 194 19.81 -10.90 -0.69
N TRP A 195 21.01 -11.07 -0.15
CA TRP A 195 21.71 -12.35 -0.18
C TRP A 195 20.87 -13.43 0.51
N ILE A 196 20.33 -13.15 1.70
CA ILE A 196 19.49 -14.10 2.44
C ILE A 196 18.18 -14.38 1.69
N VAL A 197 17.53 -13.35 1.13
CA VAL A 197 16.27 -13.50 0.38
C VAL A 197 16.47 -14.31 -0.90
N GLU A 198 17.52 -14.04 -1.67
CA GLU A 198 17.81 -14.78 -2.90
C GLU A 198 18.32 -16.20 -2.63
N PHE A 199 19.09 -16.40 -1.57
CA PHE A 199 19.48 -17.73 -1.10
C PHE A 199 18.26 -18.60 -0.79
N ASP A 200 17.30 -18.09 -0.01
CA ASP A 200 16.03 -18.77 0.27
C ASP A 200 15.25 -19.12 -1.02
N ILE A 201 15.23 -18.22 -2.00
CA ILE A 201 14.62 -18.48 -3.32
C ILE A 201 15.34 -19.61 -4.06
N LEU A 202 16.68 -19.60 -4.10
CA LEU A 202 17.48 -20.62 -4.77
C LEU A 202 17.25 -22.00 -4.16
N MET A 203 17.22 -22.08 -2.83
CA MET A 203 17.11 -23.35 -2.12
C MET A 203 15.74 -23.97 -2.27
N ARG A 204 14.68 -23.15 -2.31
CA ARG A 204 13.33 -23.60 -2.70
C ARG A 204 13.27 -24.12 -4.13
N LYS A 205 13.93 -23.47 -5.09
CA LYS A 205 13.99 -23.94 -6.48
C LYS A 205 14.71 -25.29 -6.58
N GLY A 206 15.77 -25.47 -5.78
CA GLY A 206 16.49 -26.74 -5.64
C GLY A 206 15.76 -27.81 -4.79
N LYS A 207 14.52 -27.56 -4.34
CA LYS A 207 13.73 -28.44 -3.46
C LYS A 207 14.42 -28.78 -2.13
N LYS A 208 15.41 -28.00 -1.71
CA LYS A 208 16.05 -28.15 -0.40
C LYS A 208 15.24 -27.36 0.64
N LYS A 209 14.78 -28.06 1.68
CA LYS A 209 14.04 -27.43 2.77
C LYS A 209 15.02 -26.63 3.62
N ILE A 210 14.86 -25.31 3.62
CA ILE A 210 15.54 -24.40 4.53
C ILE A 210 14.52 -23.82 5.48
N THR A 211 14.73 -24.10 6.77
CA THR A 211 13.92 -23.58 7.86
C THR A 211 14.83 -23.06 8.96
N SER A 212 14.31 -22.11 9.72
CA SER A 212 14.86 -21.68 10.99
C SER A 212 14.06 -22.29 12.14
N GLU A 213 14.50 -22.07 13.38
CA GLU A 213 13.68 -22.34 14.56
C GLU A 213 12.34 -21.56 14.51
N ARG A 214 11.33 -21.96 15.29
CA ARG A 214 10.02 -21.30 15.26
C ARG A 214 10.07 -19.91 15.90
N ARG A 215 9.56 -18.89 15.20
CA ARG A 215 9.29 -17.55 15.76
C ARG A 215 7.80 -17.36 15.99
N SER A 216 7.33 -17.76 17.17
CA SER A 216 5.91 -17.72 17.54
C SER A 216 5.33 -16.31 17.70
N TYR A 217 6.19 -15.30 17.90
CA TYR A 217 5.75 -13.90 17.99
C TYR A 217 5.28 -13.33 16.65
N VAL A 218 5.62 -13.98 15.52
CA VAL A 218 5.28 -13.49 14.18
C VAL A 218 3.82 -13.87 13.84
N PRO A 219 2.96 -12.91 13.47
CA PRO A 219 1.54 -13.12 13.23
C PRO A 219 1.26 -13.70 11.82
N VAL A 220 1.84 -14.85 11.52
CA VAL A 220 1.66 -15.62 10.28
C VAL A 220 1.25 -17.05 10.60
N ASN A 221 0.88 -17.84 9.57
CA ASN A 221 0.55 -19.25 9.75
C ASN A 221 1.72 -20.02 10.37
N ASN A 222 1.41 -21.09 11.11
CA ASN A 222 2.41 -21.89 11.83
C ASN A 222 3.56 -22.38 10.92
N ASP A 223 3.28 -22.76 9.68
CA ASP A 223 4.33 -23.22 8.76
C ASP A 223 5.25 -22.09 8.30
N ASP A 224 4.73 -20.86 8.20
CA ASP A 224 5.48 -19.69 7.78
C ASP A 224 6.36 -19.13 8.90
N GLN A 225 6.09 -19.46 10.17
CA GLN A 225 6.91 -19.07 11.34
C GLN A 225 8.30 -19.72 11.37
N LEU A 226 8.56 -20.70 10.50
CA LEU A 226 9.85 -21.39 10.34
C LEU A 226 10.71 -20.79 9.21
N SER A 227 10.30 -19.65 8.65
CA SER A 227 11.04 -18.97 7.58
C SER A 227 12.32 -18.33 8.13
N ILE A 228 13.43 -18.49 7.40
CA ILE A 228 14.72 -17.89 7.77
C ILE A 228 14.70 -16.37 7.78
N ILE A 229 13.71 -15.75 7.13
CA ILE A 229 13.57 -14.29 7.12
C ILE A 229 13.41 -13.72 8.54
N TRP A 230 12.85 -14.50 9.47
CA TRP A 230 12.62 -14.04 10.84
C TRP A 230 13.91 -13.84 11.63
N SER A 231 15.00 -14.52 11.27
CA SER A 231 16.32 -14.24 11.85
C SER A 231 16.80 -12.81 11.54
N ILE A 232 16.40 -12.21 10.41
CA ILE A 232 16.66 -10.80 10.12
C ILE A 232 15.85 -9.89 11.05
N TRP A 233 14.60 -10.25 11.34
CA TRP A 233 13.76 -9.48 12.26
C TRP A 233 14.25 -9.57 13.70
N ASP A 234 14.74 -10.73 14.12
CA ASP A 234 15.38 -10.89 15.43
C ASP A 234 16.59 -9.94 15.56
N ILE A 235 17.40 -9.75 14.50
CA ILE A 235 18.50 -8.74 14.48
C ILE A 235 17.95 -7.33 14.67
N PHE A 236 16.91 -6.96 13.92
CA PHE A 236 16.33 -5.63 14.02
C PHE A 236 15.82 -5.32 15.43
N LEU A 237 15.16 -6.29 16.06
CA LEU A 237 14.62 -6.16 17.41
C LEU A 237 15.72 -6.12 18.49
N ASP A 238 16.83 -6.83 18.30
CA ASP A 238 17.96 -6.82 19.24
C ASP A 238 18.76 -5.51 19.17
N ILE A 239 18.92 -4.93 17.97
CA ILE A 239 19.65 -3.66 17.79
C ILE A 239 18.78 -2.44 18.16
N SER A 240 17.46 -2.52 18.02
CA SER A 240 16.56 -1.40 18.29
C SER A 240 16.51 -1.07 19.78
N ASN A 241 17.08 0.08 20.14
CA ASN A 241 17.31 0.47 21.54
C ASN A 241 16.34 1.55 22.05
N THR A 242 15.46 2.08 21.19
CA THR A 242 14.51 3.14 21.59
C THR A 242 13.07 2.68 21.48
N HIS A 243 12.22 3.20 22.36
CA HIS A 243 10.78 2.90 22.35
C HIS A 243 10.10 3.29 21.03
N ILE A 244 10.56 4.37 20.39
CA ILE A 244 9.99 4.82 19.12
C ILE A 244 10.42 3.91 17.96
N ASP A 245 11.67 3.45 17.94
CA ASP A 245 12.14 2.50 16.91
C ASP A 245 11.38 1.18 17.00
N ASN A 246 11.21 0.65 18.21
CA ASN A 246 10.45 -0.59 18.44
C ASN A 246 9.02 -0.47 17.90
N LYS A 247 8.34 0.66 18.18
CA LYS A 247 6.99 0.91 17.64
C LYS A 247 6.96 0.97 16.11
N ILE A 248 7.97 1.55 15.48
CA ILE A 248 8.07 1.64 14.02
C ILE A 248 8.34 0.25 13.43
N ILE A 249 9.27 -0.51 14.01
CA ILE A 249 9.63 -1.87 13.59
C ILE A 249 8.43 -2.80 13.74
N ASP A 250 7.70 -2.75 14.86
CA ASP A 250 6.48 -3.53 15.07
C ASP A 250 5.40 -3.20 14.02
N ALA A 251 5.23 -1.92 13.71
CA ALA A 251 4.29 -1.49 12.67
C ALA A 251 4.72 -2.03 11.29
N LEU A 252 6.01 -1.96 10.97
CA LEU A 252 6.58 -2.51 9.73
C LEU A 252 6.47 -4.04 9.67
N LEU A 253 6.65 -4.76 10.77
CA LEU A 253 6.44 -6.21 10.87
C LEU A 253 5.00 -6.58 10.56
N ASN A 254 4.04 -5.88 11.18
CA ASN A 254 2.61 -6.09 10.93
C ASN A 254 2.24 -5.85 9.46
N ILE A 255 2.80 -4.81 8.84
CA ILE A 255 2.62 -4.53 7.41
C ILE A 255 3.28 -5.64 6.57
N PHE A 256 4.49 -6.07 6.92
CA PHE A 256 5.22 -7.12 6.21
C PHE A 256 4.46 -8.46 6.23
N CYS A 257 3.82 -8.82 7.35
CA CYS A 257 3.04 -10.04 7.51
C CYS A 257 1.67 -10.03 6.80
N LEU A 258 1.20 -8.89 6.28
CA LEU A 258 -0.13 -8.80 5.66
C LEU A 258 -0.27 -9.76 4.47
N LYS A 259 -1.18 -10.75 4.55
CA LYS A 259 -1.36 -11.83 3.56
C LYS A 259 0.00 -12.49 3.20
N TYR A 260 0.75 -12.87 4.23
CA TYR A 260 2.07 -13.45 4.07
C TYR A 260 2.06 -14.68 3.15
N SER A 261 3.12 -14.80 2.35
CA SER A 261 3.44 -15.97 1.54
C SER A 261 4.94 -15.99 1.28
N LYS A 262 5.48 -17.10 0.79
CA LYS A 262 6.92 -17.27 0.50
C LYS A 262 7.50 -16.24 -0.49
N GLY A 263 6.67 -15.55 -1.27
CA GLY A 263 7.09 -14.47 -2.17
C GLY A 263 7.17 -13.08 -1.53
N ILE A 264 6.61 -12.90 -0.33
CA ILE A 264 6.55 -11.60 0.34
C ILE A 264 7.92 -11.02 0.69
N PRO A 265 8.90 -11.78 1.20
CA PRO A 265 10.24 -11.24 1.48
C PRO A 265 10.86 -10.52 0.29
N LYS A 266 10.76 -11.10 -0.92
CA LYS A 266 11.22 -10.45 -2.16
C LYS A 266 10.38 -9.22 -2.53
N LYS A 267 9.05 -9.34 -2.44
CA LYS A 267 8.12 -8.27 -2.84
C LYS A 267 8.22 -7.04 -1.93
N ARG A 268 8.42 -7.24 -0.63
CA ARG A 268 8.38 -6.19 0.41
C ARG A 268 9.73 -5.91 1.06
N LYS A 269 10.84 -6.30 0.42
CA LYS A 269 12.21 -6.10 0.93
C LYS A 269 12.54 -4.67 1.34
N TYR A 270 11.96 -3.66 0.68
CA TYR A 270 12.18 -2.26 1.05
C TYR A 270 11.65 -1.90 2.45
N ILE A 271 10.74 -2.70 3.03
CA ILE A 271 10.39 -2.58 4.45
C ILE A 271 11.61 -2.85 5.33
N MET A 272 12.37 -3.90 5.03
CA MET A 272 13.60 -4.21 5.76
C MET A 272 14.68 -3.16 5.52
N TYR A 273 14.77 -2.61 4.31
CA TYR A 273 15.70 -1.52 4.00
C TYR A 273 15.37 -0.24 4.77
N PHE A 274 14.07 0.06 4.93
CA PHE A 274 13.63 1.15 5.79
C PHE A 274 14.12 0.91 7.23
N ILE A 275 13.98 -0.29 7.77
CA ILE A 275 14.51 -0.60 9.12
C ILE A 275 16.03 -0.43 9.17
N VAL A 276 16.77 -0.84 8.13
CA VAL A 276 18.22 -0.58 8.06
C VAL A 276 18.50 0.92 8.16
N SER A 277 17.89 1.75 7.29
CA SER A 277 18.07 3.22 7.36
C SER A 277 17.64 3.81 8.70
N LEU A 278 16.59 3.27 9.33
CA LEU A 278 16.13 3.69 10.66
C LEU A 278 17.21 3.46 11.72
N LEU A 279 17.92 2.33 11.66
CA LEU A 279 18.90 1.91 12.66
C LEU A 279 20.32 2.44 12.37
N THR A 280 20.66 2.74 11.11
CA THR A 280 22.01 3.19 10.73
C THR A 280 22.15 4.70 10.55
N GLU A 281 21.07 5.40 10.18
CA GLU A 281 21.12 6.83 9.85
C GLU A 281 20.58 7.73 10.97
N ARG A 282 20.75 9.05 10.82
CA ARG A 282 20.14 10.03 11.72
C ARG A 282 18.68 10.28 11.35
N VAL A 283 17.77 9.96 12.27
CA VAL A 283 16.32 10.06 12.04
C VAL A 283 15.72 11.25 12.79
N ASN A 284 14.89 12.04 12.10
CA ASN A 284 14.13 13.13 12.71
C ASN A 284 12.71 12.68 13.08
N TYR A 285 12.52 12.27 14.33
CA TYR A 285 11.20 11.87 14.86
C TYR A 285 10.25 13.05 15.11
N GLN A 286 10.70 14.30 15.01
CA GLN A 286 9.83 15.48 15.12
C GLN A 286 9.07 15.76 13.82
N THR A 287 9.43 15.09 12.72
CA THR A 287 8.71 15.22 11.44
C THR A 287 7.21 14.99 11.65
N PRO A 288 6.34 15.93 11.25
CA PRO A 288 4.89 15.75 11.34
C PRO A 288 4.44 14.65 10.39
N LEU A 289 3.43 13.88 10.79
CA LEU A 289 2.88 12.81 9.95
C LEU A 289 2.30 13.38 8.65
N VAL A 290 1.62 14.52 8.75
CA VAL A 290 1.00 15.26 7.65
C VAL A 290 1.49 16.70 7.75
N SER A 291 2.17 17.17 6.72
CA SER A 291 2.72 18.53 6.64
C SER A 291 1.66 19.57 6.26
N ASN A 292 0.62 19.17 5.52
CA ASN A 292 -0.46 20.05 5.06
C ASN A 292 -1.83 19.48 5.48
N MET A 293 -2.29 19.86 6.68
CA MET A 293 -3.57 19.40 7.25
C MET A 293 -4.78 19.99 6.51
N ASP A 294 -4.69 21.22 6.00
CA ASP A 294 -5.78 21.88 5.28
C ASP A 294 -6.09 21.16 3.96
N LEU A 295 -5.05 20.79 3.22
CA LEU A 295 -5.20 19.96 2.02
C LEU A 295 -5.82 18.61 2.35
N LEU A 296 -5.37 17.97 3.44
CA LEU A 296 -5.92 16.68 3.86
C LEU A 296 -7.42 16.75 4.15
N ASN A 297 -7.83 17.76 4.92
CA ASN A 297 -9.24 17.98 5.26
C ASN A 297 -10.07 18.29 4.02
N SER A 298 -9.59 19.19 3.15
CA SER A 298 -10.24 19.53 1.89
C SER A 298 -10.44 18.29 1.00
N VAL A 299 -9.44 17.43 0.86
CA VAL A 299 -9.56 16.20 0.07
C VAL A 299 -10.56 15.22 0.69
N LYS A 300 -10.58 15.06 2.02
CA LYS A 300 -11.54 14.17 2.70
C LYS A 300 -12.98 14.62 2.51
N ASP A 301 -13.24 15.92 2.55
CA ASP A 301 -14.58 16.48 2.40
C ASP A 301 -15.04 16.42 0.93
N ASN A 302 -14.11 16.56 0.00
CA ASN A 302 -14.37 16.55 -1.43
C ASN A 302 -14.19 15.18 -2.11
N THR A 303 -13.87 14.12 -1.36
CA THR A 303 -13.58 12.77 -1.91
C THR A 303 -14.67 12.29 -2.88
N ASN A 304 -15.94 12.58 -2.57
CA ASN A 304 -17.08 12.18 -3.40
C ASN A 304 -17.11 12.81 -4.79
N ILE A 305 -16.43 13.95 -5.02
CA ILE A 305 -16.34 14.57 -6.35
C ILE A 305 -15.61 13.63 -7.31
N ILE A 306 -14.51 13.02 -6.86
CA ILE A 306 -13.73 12.06 -7.66
C ILE A 306 -14.58 10.82 -7.99
N TYR A 307 -15.34 10.32 -7.02
CA TYR A 307 -16.23 9.18 -7.25
C TYR A 307 -17.37 9.50 -8.21
N LYS A 308 -17.88 10.74 -8.23
CA LYS A 308 -18.86 11.18 -9.25
C LYS A 308 -18.27 11.14 -10.66
N GLU A 309 -17.00 11.53 -10.82
CA GLU A 309 -16.32 11.46 -12.11
C GLU A 309 -16.12 10.02 -12.57
N ILE A 310 -15.66 9.13 -11.69
CA ILE A 310 -15.49 7.71 -12.00
C ILE A 310 -16.82 7.03 -12.29
N LYS A 311 -17.88 7.41 -11.57
CA LYS A 311 -19.24 6.89 -11.74
C LYS A 311 -19.76 7.04 -13.18
N LYS A 312 -19.27 8.00 -13.98
CA LYS A 312 -19.64 8.14 -15.40
C LYS A 312 -19.34 6.88 -16.23
N ASN A 313 -18.42 6.02 -15.76
CA ASN A 313 -18.08 4.75 -16.39
C ASN A 313 -18.88 3.55 -15.82
N GLU A 314 -19.94 3.80 -15.04
CA GLU A 314 -20.80 2.73 -14.53
C GLU A 314 -21.63 2.07 -15.65
N ILE A 315 -21.83 0.76 -15.54
CA ILE A 315 -22.71 0.00 -16.42
C ILE A 315 -23.99 -0.35 -15.65
N ILE A 316 -25.12 0.15 -16.15
CA ILE A 316 -26.47 -0.06 -15.59
C ILE A 316 -27.24 -1.04 -16.51
N PRO A 317 -28.26 -1.79 -16.06
CA PRO A 317 -29.07 -2.62 -16.97
C PRO A 317 -29.80 -1.77 -18.03
N LYS A 318 -29.94 -2.29 -19.27
CA LYS A 318 -30.60 -1.62 -20.41
C LYS A 318 -32.03 -1.13 -20.10
N GLU A 319 -32.78 -1.83 -19.25
CA GLU A 319 -34.16 -1.44 -18.87
C GLU A 319 -34.23 -0.09 -18.14
N ASN A 320 -33.19 0.27 -17.38
CA ASN A 320 -33.14 1.55 -16.67
C ASN A 320 -32.75 2.74 -17.57
N TYR A 321 -32.15 2.51 -18.75
CA TYR A 321 -31.87 3.58 -19.71
C TYR A 321 -33.15 4.13 -20.35
N LEU A 322 -34.17 3.27 -20.52
CA LEU A 322 -35.50 3.69 -20.97
C LEU A 322 -36.22 4.49 -19.88
N ASN A 323 -36.11 4.09 -18.62
CA ASN A 323 -36.74 4.78 -17.50
C ASN A 323 -36.05 6.10 -17.10
N ALA A 324 -34.72 6.20 -17.21
CA ALA A 324 -33.98 7.43 -16.94
C ALA A 324 -34.18 8.52 -18.01
N ASN A 325 -34.50 8.12 -19.26
CA ASN A 325 -34.81 9.05 -20.36
C ASN A 325 -36.31 9.28 -20.58
N MET A 326 -37.18 8.57 -19.86
CA MET A 326 -38.60 8.87 -19.84
C MET A 326 -38.90 9.89 -18.75
N LYS A 327 -38.89 11.19 -19.11
CA LYS A 327 -39.72 12.17 -18.39
C LYS A 327 -41.10 11.54 -18.22
N THR A 328 -41.54 11.38 -16.97
CA THR A 328 -42.84 10.78 -16.66
C THR A 328 -43.94 11.53 -17.41
N SER A 329 -45.04 10.86 -17.79
CA SER A 329 -46.16 11.52 -18.46
C SER A 329 -46.67 12.73 -17.67
N LYS A 330 -46.53 12.70 -16.33
CA LYS A 330 -46.75 13.83 -15.43
C LYS A 330 -45.83 15.01 -15.68
N GLU A 331 -44.52 14.81 -15.82
CA GLU A 331 -43.56 15.88 -16.09
C GLU A 331 -43.78 16.51 -17.47
N LYS A 332 -44.10 15.69 -18.49
CA LYS A 332 -44.45 16.20 -19.84
C LYS A 332 -45.73 17.04 -19.81
N SER A 333 -46.71 16.69 -18.97
CA SER A 333 -47.95 17.44 -18.80
C SER A 333 -47.74 18.74 -18.01
N ILE A 334 -46.89 18.74 -16.98
CA ILE A 334 -46.52 19.94 -16.21
C ILE A 334 -45.74 20.92 -17.08
N GLU A 335 -44.86 20.44 -17.95
CA GLU A 335 -44.07 21.27 -18.86
C GLU A 335 -44.92 21.86 -20.00
N LYS A 336 -45.89 21.09 -20.52
CA LYS A 336 -46.91 21.63 -21.44
C LYS A 336 -47.80 22.69 -20.78
N MET A 337 -48.20 22.51 -19.52
CA MET A 337 -48.97 23.52 -18.77
C MET A 337 -48.18 24.81 -18.58
N ARG A 338 -46.89 24.72 -18.20
CA ARG A 338 -46.01 25.90 -18.07
C ARG A 338 -45.79 26.66 -19.38
N ILE A 339 -45.74 25.95 -20.50
CA ILE A 339 -45.63 26.57 -21.83
C ILE A 339 -46.94 27.28 -22.22
N LEU A 340 -48.10 26.69 -21.89
CA LEU A 340 -49.42 27.30 -22.13
C LEU A 340 -49.66 28.55 -21.27
N GLU A 341 -49.22 28.55 -20.00
CA GLU A 341 -49.29 29.73 -19.11
C GLU A 341 -48.43 30.90 -19.62
N ASN A 342 -47.25 30.62 -20.18
CA ASN A 342 -46.38 31.65 -20.76
C ASN A 342 -46.88 32.21 -22.10
N VAL A 343 -47.75 31.49 -22.82
CA VAL A 343 -48.34 31.96 -24.08
C VAL A 343 -49.56 32.86 -23.82
N GLN A 344 -50.24 32.72 -22.67
CA GLN A 344 -51.41 33.54 -22.31
C GLN A 344 -51.07 34.93 -21.74
N LEU A 345 -49.79 35.25 -21.52
CA LEU A 345 -49.35 36.53 -20.93
C LEU A 345 -48.75 37.54 -21.93
N LYS A 346 -49.01 37.42 -23.23
CA LYS A 346 -48.79 38.54 -24.17
C LYS A 346 -50.07 39.37 -24.29
N PRO A 347 -50.09 40.63 -23.83
CA PRO A 347 -51.22 41.52 -24.09
C PRO A 347 -51.26 41.83 -25.58
N THR A 348 -52.33 41.45 -26.25
CA THR A 348 -52.78 42.09 -27.49
C THR A 348 -53.23 43.49 -27.13
N PHE A 349 -52.35 44.48 -27.26
CA PHE A 349 -52.80 45.86 -27.42
C PHE A 349 -53.24 46.04 -28.87
N TYR A 350 -54.56 46.15 -29.03
CA TYR A 350 -55.21 46.64 -30.22
C TYR A 350 -54.79 48.07 -30.53
N SER A 351 -54.76 48.36 -31.83
CA SER A 351 -54.80 49.67 -32.45
C SER A 351 -56.02 50.49 -31.99
N ASP A 352 -55.94 51.82 -32.06
CA ASP A 352 -56.73 52.62 -33.01
C ASP A 352 -56.57 54.13 -32.78
N SER A 353 -56.75 54.86 -33.90
CA SER A 353 -56.77 56.32 -34.16
C SER A 353 -55.45 57.09 -34.19
#